data_AF-A0A7X6T965-F1
#
_entry.id   AF-A0A7X6T965-F1
#
_cell.length_a   1.000
_cell.length_b   1.000
_cell.length_c   1.000
_cell.angle_alpha   90.00
_cell.angle_beta   90.00
_cell.angle_gamma   90.00
#
_symmetry.space_group_name_H-M   'P 1'
#
loop_
_entity.id
_entity.type
_entity.pdbx_description
1 polymer ?
#
loop_
_entity_poly.entity_id
_entity_poly.type
_entity_poly.pdbx_seq_one_letter_code
_entity_poly.pdbx_strand_id
1 'polypeptide(L)'
;MMLEFLDSLTGDFIGAHEYEQMRDQLLTARGQLDGRSGPGSEFTGWLDLPVALSAEELESIRLAALQIREQFEILIIVGIGGSYL
;
A
#
# COMPACT_ATOMS: atom_id res chain seq x y z
N MET A 1 6.00 -5.06 15.22
CA MET A 1 7.18 -4.41 14.61
C MET A 1 6.80 -2.95 14.39
N MET A 2 7.59 -2.00 14.87
CA MET A 2 7.34 -0.57 14.67
C MET A 2 8.12 -0.11 13.43
N LEU A 3 7.46 0.61 12.53
CA LEU A 3 8.14 1.24 11.40
C LEU A 3 8.59 2.64 11.85
N GLU A 4 9.87 2.93 11.71
CA GLU A 4 10.45 4.24 12.04
C GLU A 4 10.93 4.92 10.76
N PHE A 5 10.63 6.22 10.62
CA PHE A 5 11.20 7.06 9.58
C PHE A 5 12.34 7.87 10.19
N LEU A 6 13.56 7.70 9.66
CA LEU A 6 14.77 8.38 10.11
C LEU A 6 15.33 9.22 8.96
N ASP A 7 15.26 10.53 9.09
CA ASP A 7 15.76 11.51 8.12
C ASP A 7 16.97 12.30 8.65
N SER A 8 17.62 11.82 9.72
CA SER A 8 18.71 12.54 10.40
C SER A 8 19.90 12.92 9.50
N LEU A 9 20.08 12.25 8.36
CA LEU A 9 21.12 12.54 7.37
C LEU A 9 20.73 13.63 6.36
N THR A 10 19.49 14.11 6.36
CA THR A 10 19.03 15.15 5.43
C THR A 10 19.05 16.56 6.03
N GLY A 11 19.37 16.71 7.32
CA GLY A 11 19.28 17.97 8.06
C GLY A 11 20.19 19.10 7.55
N ASP A 12 21.27 18.77 6.82
CA ASP A 12 22.12 19.76 6.14
C ASP A 12 21.49 20.33 4.86
N PHE A 13 20.45 19.68 4.35
CA PHE A 13 19.80 19.98 3.06
C PHE A 13 18.35 20.41 3.20
N ILE A 14 17.66 19.97 4.25
CA ILE A 14 16.25 20.24 4.50
C ILE A 14 16.09 20.81 5.91
N GLY A 15 15.76 22.09 5.99
CA GLY A 15 15.52 22.77 7.25
C GLY A 15 14.15 22.44 7.85
N ALA A 16 14.03 22.50 9.17
CA ALA A 16 12.75 22.28 9.88
C ALA A 16 11.59 23.16 9.36
N HIS A 17 11.90 24.40 8.96
CA HIS A 17 10.93 25.34 8.43
C HIS A 17 10.36 24.93 7.06
N GLU A 18 11.09 24.15 6.27
CA GLU A 18 10.62 23.67 4.96
C GLU A 18 9.52 22.63 5.14
N TYR A 19 9.66 21.73 6.13
CA TYR A 19 8.60 20.80 6.51
C TYR A 19 7.33 21.53 6.95
N GLU A 20 7.46 22.59 7.76
CA GLU A 20 6.31 23.41 8.20
C GLU A 20 5.61 24.11 7.02
N GLN A 21 6.37 24.58 6.03
CA GLN A 21 5.81 25.21 4.83
C GLN A 21 5.02 24.23 3.96
N MET A 22 5.34 22.93 3.99
CA MET A 22 4.60 21.88 3.27
C MET A 22 3.27 21.50 3.93
N ARG A 23 3.03 21.92 5.18
CA ARG A 23 1.91 21.43 6.01
C ARG A 23 0.55 21.60 5.33
N ASP A 24 0.25 22.77 4.77
CA ASP A 24 -1.06 23.05 4.19
C ASP A 24 -1.31 22.23 2.91
N GLN A 25 -0.25 21.97 2.14
CA GLN A 25 -0.30 21.09 0.96
C GLN A 25 -0.53 19.64 1.38
N LEU A 26 0.15 19.16 2.43
CA LEU A 26 -0.02 17.82 2.98
C LEU A 26 -1.43 17.59 3.52
N LEU A 27 -1.98 18.56 4.26
CA LEU A 27 -3.34 18.48 4.78
C LEU A 27 -4.37 18.45 3.64
N THR A 28 -4.14 19.23 2.58
CA THR A 28 -4.98 19.20 1.38
C THR A 28 -4.93 17.84 0.69
N ALA A 29 -3.74 17.30 0.44
CA ALA A 29 -3.54 16.01 -0.19
C ALA A 29 -4.16 14.87 0.64
N ARG A 30 -3.98 14.91 1.96
CA ARG A 30 -4.62 13.96 2.88
C ARG A 30 -6.15 14.06 2.81
N GLY A 31 -6.71 15.27 2.85
CA GLY A 31 -8.15 15.46 2.73
C GLY A 31 -8.72 14.91 1.42
N GLN A 32 -7.98 15.05 0.32
CA GLN A 32 -8.35 14.45 -0.96
C GLN A 32 -8.31 12.92 -0.92
N LEU A 33 -7.26 12.33 -0.36
CA LEU A 33 -7.09 10.88 -0.26
C LEU A 33 -8.15 10.24 0.66
N ASP A 34 -8.28 10.75 1.88
CA ASP A 34 -9.25 10.28 2.88
C ASP A 34 -10.69 10.47 2.37
N GLY A 35 -10.94 11.61 1.70
CA GLY A 35 -12.22 11.95 1.08
C GLY A 35 -12.48 11.30 -0.28
N ARG A 36 -11.55 10.49 -0.82
CA ARG A 36 -11.61 9.87 -2.16
C ARG A 36 -12.04 10.86 -3.25
N SER A 37 -11.34 11.98 -3.31
CA SER A 37 -11.59 13.05 -4.28
C SER A 37 -10.30 13.44 -5.01
N GLY A 38 -10.44 14.22 -6.08
CA GLY A 38 -9.33 14.57 -6.95
C GLY A 38 -9.08 13.53 -8.04
N PRO A 39 -8.06 13.75 -8.90
CA PRO A 39 -7.77 12.87 -10.02
C PRO A 39 -7.38 11.45 -9.56
N GLY A 40 -8.00 10.43 -10.16
CA GLY A 40 -7.69 9.01 -9.87
C GLY A 40 -8.31 8.47 -8.58
N SER A 41 -9.28 9.18 -7.99
CA SER A 41 -9.90 8.77 -6.73
C SER A 41 -10.66 7.44 -6.83
N GLU A 42 -11.04 7.03 -8.04
CA GLU A 42 -11.62 5.72 -8.34
C GLU A 42 -10.65 4.54 -8.10
N PHE A 43 -9.34 4.80 -8.00
CA PHE A 43 -8.29 3.79 -7.79
C PHE A 43 -7.73 3.76 -6.36
N THR A 44 -8.50 4.21 -5.36
CA THR A 44 -8.07 4.31 -3.95
C THR A 44 -8.44 3.08 -3.09
N GLY A 45 -8.93 1.99 -3.69
CA GLY A 45 -9.36 0.79 -2.95
C GLY A 45 -8.27 0.12 -2.09
N TRP A 46 -7.00 0.41 -2.36
CA TRP A 46 -5.87 -0.06 -1.56
C TRP A 46 -5.86 0.51 -0.13
N LEU A 47 -6.54 1.64 0.13
CA LEU A 47 -6.65 2.23 1.47
C LEU A 47 -7.39 1.30 2.44
N ASP A 48 -8.47 0.67 1.96
CA ASP A 48 -9.31 -0.20 2.78
C ASP A 48 -8.89 -1.67 2.69
N LEU A 49 -8.11 -2.05 1.66
CA LEU A 49 -7.72 -3.44 1.41
C LEU A 49 -7.21 -4.19 2.65
N PRO A 50 -6.35 -3.61 3.54
CA PRO A 50 -5.87 -4.30 4.73
C PRO A 50 -6.96 -4.69 5.74
N VAL A 51 -8.11 -4.02 5.72
CA VAL A 51 -9.22 -4.22 6.67
C VAL A 51 -10.52 -4.74 6.01
N ALA A 52 -10.64 -4.60 4.70
CA ALA A 52 -11.83 -4.97 3.93
C ALA A 52 -11.82 -6.44 3.48
N LEU A 53 -10.66 -7.09 3.48
CA LEU A 53 -10.53 -8.48 3.04
C LEU A 53 -11.26 -9.41 4.01
N SER A 54 -12.24 -10.16 3.50
CA SER A 54 -13.07 -11.04 4.32
C SER A 54 -12.32 -12.32 4.75
N ALA A 55 -12.78 -12.93 5.84
CA ALA A 55 -12.23 -14.21 6.29
C ALA A 55 -12.47 -15.32 5.25
N GLU A 56 -13.61 -15.27 4.56
CA GLU A 56 -14.00 -16.20 3.51
C GLU A 56 -13.09 -16.10 2.28
N GLU A 57 -12.77 -14.88 1.82
CA GLU A 57 -11.84 -14.67 0.71
C GLU A 57 -10.43 -15.14 1.07
N LEU A 58 -9.95 -14.81 2.28
CA LEU A 58 -8.67 -15.30 2.79
C LEU A 58 -8.60 -16.82 2.83
N GLU A 59 -9.66 -17.47 3.32
CA GLU A 59 -9.71 -18.92 3.40
C GLU A 59 -9.75 -19.56 2.01
N SER A 60 -10.48 -18.98 1.05
CA SER A 60 -10.47 -19.43 -0.34
C SER A 60 -9.06 -19.40 -0.95
N ILE A 61 -8.31 -18.31 -0.74
CA ILE A 61 -6.91 -18.18 -1.19
C ILE A 61 -6.04 -19.26 -0.52
N ARG A 62 -6.21 -19.48 0.79
CA ARG A 62 -5.43 -20.49 1.53
C ARG A 62 -5.68 -21.90 1.01
N LEU A 63 -6.94 -22.26 0.76
CA LEU A 63 -7.33 -23.57 0.23
C LEU A 63 -6.75 -23.80 -1.18
N ALA A 64 -6.85 -22.82 -2.07
CA ALA A 64 -6.23 -22.91 -3.39
C ALA A 64 -4.70 -23.08 -3.30
N ALA A 65 -4.05 -22.32 -2.42
CA ALA A 65 -2.62 -22.45 -2.18
C ALA A 65 -2.23 -23.81 -1.58
N LEU A 66 -3.08 -24.42 -0.75
CA LEU A 66 -2.85 -25.76 -0.21
C LEU A 66 -2.95 -26.81 -1.33
N GLN A 67 -4.02 -26.77 -2.13
CA GLN A 67 -4.22 -27.66 -3.27
C GLN A 67 -3.06 -27.60 -4.26
N ILE A 68 -2.57 -26.40 -4.57
CA ILE A 68 -1.42 -26.23 -5.48
C ILE A 68 -0.17 -26.90 -4.91
N ARG A 69 0.12 -26.71 -3.62
CA ARG A 69 1.30 -27.28 -2.95
C ARG A 69 1.26 -28.80 -2.83
N GLU A 70 0.08 -29.39 -2.66
CA GLU A 70 -0.08 -30.84 -2.54
C GLU A 70 0.00 -31.56 -3.89
N GLN A 71 -0.44 -30.91 -4.98
CA GLN A 71 -0.59 -31.55 -6.29
C GLN A 71 0.54 -31.23 -7.27
N PHE A 72 1.29 -30.14 -7.06
CA PHE A 72 2.28 -29.66 -8.02
C PHE A 72 3.62 -29.34 -7.35
N GLU A 73 4.71 -29.74 -7.99
CA GLU A 73 6.08 -29.41 -7.55
C GLU A 73 6.48 -27.97 -7.91
N ILE A 74 5.87 -27.41 -8.96
CA ILE A 74 6.23 -26.11 -9.54
C ILE A 74 4.95 -25.30 -9.78
N LEU A 75 4.95 -24.05 -9.30
CA LEU A 75 3.96 -23.03 -9.65
C LEU A 75 4.61 -22.01 -10.59
N ILE A 76 4.09 -21.88 -11.82
CA ILE A 76 4.51 -20.86 -12.78
C ILE A 76 3.49 -19.73 -12.76
N ILE A 77 3.92 -18.55 -12.30
CA ILE A 77 3.11 -17.33 -12.32
C ILE A 77 3.40 -16.59 -13.63
N VAL A 78 2.36 -16.37 -14.44
CA VAL A 78 2.45 -15.58 -15.67
C VAL A 78 1.83 -14.21 -15.42
N GLY A 79 2.68 -13.21 -15.21
CA GLY A 79 2.26 -11.83 -14.92
C GLY A 79 3.35 -10.83 -15.29
N ILE A 80 2.97 -9.56 -15.46
CA ILE A 80 3.89 -8.43 -15.72
C ILE A 80 3.43 -7.20 -14.94
N GLY A 81 4.34 -6.24 -14.72
CA GLY A 81 4.04 -5.02 -13.98
C GLY A 81 3.73 -5.32 -12.51
N GLY A 82 2.64 -4.74 -11.99
CA GLY A 82 2.17 -4.99 -10.61
C GLY A 82 1.58 -6.38 -10.37
N SER A 83 1.38 -7.19 -11.42
CA SER A 83 1.04 -8.61 -11.29
C SER A 83 2.27 -9.51 -11.18
N TYR A 84 3.47 -8.93 -11.04
CA TYR A 84 4.75 -9.64 -10.96
C TYR A 84 5.65 -9.13 -9.83
N LEU A 85 5.88 -7.82 -9.75
CA LEU A 85 6.58 -7.16 -8.64
C LEU A 85 5.71 -7.14 -7.39
#